data_AF-A0A7J2INM2-F1
#
_entry.id   AF-A0A7J2INM2-F1
#
_cell.length_a   1.000
_cell.length_b   1.000
_cell.length_c   1.000
_cell.angle_alpha   90.00
_cell.angle_beta   90.00
_cell.angle_gamma   90.00
#
_symmetry.space_group_name_H-M   'P 1'
#
loop_
_entity.id
_entity.type
_entity.pdbx_description
1 polymer ?
#
loop_
_entity_poly.entity_id
_entity_poly.type
_entity_poly.pdbx_seq_one_letter_code
_entity_poly.pdbx_strand_id
1 'polypeptide(L)'
;MSKAKVPVPPGFAVTAAAYRKFLEDTGIADEIYHILRKTNINDLEQLENASQKIRKLIEETSMPEYIQKAIIDAYRDLCERTGQENVSVAVRSSATAEDLPGASFAGQQETYLNVSGEKEVVEKVQKCWSSLFTPRAISYRESKGFRHEQVLISVAVQQMVDAKAAGVMFTLHPATGDRDKIMIEANWGLGESVVSGAVTPDTYIVDKKTLKILEKHVVEKKVEYIRDPKTGKTIHVEVPPERRKIPALTDEEIIELAKYGIQIENHYQHPQDIEWAIDRHTGKIFILQARPETVWSLKE
;
A
#
# COMPACT_ATOMS: atom_id res chain seq x y z
N MET A 1 -0.49 -1.30 14.09
CA MET A 1 -1.42 -2.40 13.74
C MET A 1 -1.15 -3.69 14.51
N SER A 2 0.04 -4.31 14.48
CA SER A 2 0.26 -5.61 15.16
C SER A 2 0.01 -5.61 16.68
N LYS A 3 0.22 -4.47 17.35
CA LYS A 3 -0.13 -4.26 18.77
C LYS A 3 -1.62 -4.03 19.02
N ALA A 4 -2.38 -3.64 18.00
CA ALA A 4 -3.81 -3.39 18.08
C ALA A 4 -4.63 -4.68 18.14
N LYS A 5 -4.00 -5.88 18.12
CA LYS A 5 -4.66 -7.21 18.16
C LYS A 5 -5.69 -7.43 17.05
N VAL A 6 -5.45 -6.85 15.88
CA VAL A 6 -6.20 -7.14 14.65
C VAL A 6 -5.40 -8.11 13.76
N PRO A 7 -6.05 -8.91 12.91
CA PRO A 7 -5.35 -9.81 12.01
C PRO A 7 -4.58 -9.00 10.95
N VAL A 8 -3.26 -9.13 10.93
CA VAL A 8 -2.38 -8.50 9.93
C VAL A 8 -1.60 -9.63 9.26
N PRO A 9 -1.49 -9.65 7.92
CA PRO A 9 -0.66 -10.64 7.25
C PRO A 9 0.81 -10.52 7.72
N PRO A 10 1.50 -11.65 7.96
CA PRO A 10 2.90 -11.63 8.35
C PRO A 10 3.76 -10.99 7.25
N GLY A 11 4.89 -10.43 7.66
CA GLY A 11 5.81 -9.73 6.78
C GLY A 11 7.01 -9.20 7.53
N PHE A 12 7.83 -8.41 6.83
CA PHE A 12 8.98 -7.72 7.37
C PHE A 12 9.13 -6.34 6.70
N ALA A 13 9.97 -5.48 7.28
CA ALA A 13 10.28 -4.17 6.73
C ALA A 13 11.78 -4.06 6.44
N VAL A 14 12.10 -3.69 5.20
CA VAL A 14 13.45 -3.25 4.82
C VAL A 14 13.60 -1.80 5.26
N THR A 15 14.48 -1.58 6.22
CA THR A 15 14.56 -0.31 6.94
C THR A 15 15.07 0.84 6.07
N ALA A 16 14.72 2.08 6.45
CA ALA A 16 15.31 3.29 5.90
C ALA A 16 16.85 3.35 6.05
N ALA A 17 17.41 2.68 7.05
CA ALA A 17 18.84 2.56 7.23
C ALA A 17 19.49 1.70 6.14
N ALA A 18 18.82 0.64 5.67
CA ALA A 18 19.30 -0.18 4.56
C ALA A 18 19.36 0.63 3.25
N TYR A 19 18.34 1.44 2.97
CA TYR A 19 18.36 2.35 1.82
C TYR A 19 19.53 3.37 1.91
N ARG A 20 19.72 4.00 3.07
CA ARG A 20 20.85 4.91 3.29
C ARG A 20 22.18 4.22 3.04
N LYS A 21 22.35 3.02 3.58
CA LYS A 21 23.56 2.22 3.42
C LYS A 21 23.82 1.81 1.98
N PHE A 22 22.76 1.47 1.23
CA PHE A 22 22.86 1.22 -0.20
C PHE A 22 23.43 2.45 -0.94
N LEU A 23 22.95 3.67 -0.65
CA LEU A 23 23.48 4.90 -1.25
C LEU A 23 24.93 5.19 -0.86
N GLU A 24 25.28 5.00 0.42
CA GLU A 24 26.63 5.24 0.96
C GLU A 24 27.66 4.26 0.38
N ASP A 25 27.36 2.96 0.42
CA ASP A 25 28.31 1.90 0.08
C ASP A 25 28.56 1.81 -1.44
N THR A 26 27.59 2.25 -2.25
CA THR A 26 27.70 2.25 -3.73
C THR A 26 28.21 3.58 -4.28
N GLY A 27 28.19 4.65 -3.49
CA GLY A 27 28.65 5.99 -3.90
C GLY A 27 27.74 6.71 -4.89
N ILE A 28 26.58 6.13 -5.27
CA ILE A 28 25.69 6.72 -6.29
C ILE A 28 24.97 7.98 -5.80
N ALA A 29 24.97 8.25 -4.50
CA ALA A 29 24.31 9.41 -3.90
C ALA A 29 24.75 10.72 -4.55
N ASP A 30 26.06 10.90 -4.74
CA ASP A 30 26.63 12.13 -5.29
C ASP A 30 26.17 12.37 -6.74
N GLU A 31 26.08 11.31 -7.54
CA GLU A 31 25.61 11.38 -8.92
C GLU A 31 24.11 11.74 -8.98
N ILE A 32 23.30 11.13 -8.12
CA ILE A 32 21.86 11.45 -7.98
C ILE A 32 21.67 12.94 -7.67
N TYR A 33 22.36 13.45 -6.65
CA TYR A 33 22.24 14.85 -6.24
C TYR A 33 22.88 15.82 -7.25
N HIS A 34 23.85 15.37 -8.04
CA HIS A 34 24.39 16.15 -9.14
C HIS A 34 23.37 16.32 -10.26
N ILE A 35 22.66 15.25 -10.64
CA ILE A 35 21.60 15.29 -11.65
C ILE A 35 20.47 16.22 -11.20
N LEU A 36 20.00 16.08 -9.96
CA LEU A 36 18.93 16.92 -9.41
C LEU A 36 19.30 18.40 -9.39
N ARG A 37 20.51 18.76 -8.92
CA ARG A 37 20.97 20.17 -8.88
C ARG A 37 21.06 20.82 -10.26
N LYS A 38 21.27 20.05 -11.32
CA LYS A 38 21.33 20.54 -12.71
C LYS A 38 19.97 20.58 -13.41
N THR A 39 18.94 19.99 -12.82
CA THR A 39 17.63 19.82 -13.45
C THR A 39 16.75 21.02 -13.13
N ASN A 40 16.21 21.68 -14.16
CA ASN A 40 15.12 22.64 -13.94
C ASN A 40 13.82 21.88 -13.71
N ILE A 41 13.34 21.84 -12.47
CA ILE A 41 12.12 21.10 -12.09
C ILE A 41 10.82 21.66 -12.69
N ASN A 42 10.83 22.91 -13.15
CA ASN A 42 9.68 23.53 -13.82
C ASN A 42 9.62 23.18 -15.31
N ASP A 43 10.67 22.53 -15.83
CA ASP A 43 10.72 21.99 -17.18
C ASP A 43 10.39 20.49 -17.10
N LEU A 44 9.21 20.13 -17.62
CA LEU A 44 8.70 18.76 -17.57
C LEU A 44 9.59 17.76 -18.31
N GLU A 45 10.22 18.17 -19.40
CA GLU A 45 11.09 17.28 -20.19
C GLU A 45 12.41 17.03 -19.45
N GLN A 46 13.00 18.08 -18.85
CA GLN A 46 14.19 17.91 -18.02
C GLN A 46 13.92 17.06 -16.79
N LEU A 47 12.79 17.28 -16.12
CA LEU A 47 12.38 16.53 -14.93
C LEU A 47 12.18 15.05 -15.26
N GLU A 48 11.50 14.74 -16.37
CA GLU A 48 11.28 13.37 -16.82
C GLU A 48 12.61 12.66 -17.12
N ASN A 49 13.50 13.33 -17.87
CA ASN A 49 14.82 12.80 -18.19
C ASN A 49 15.69 12.58 -16.94
N ALA A 50 15.66 13.50 -15.97
CA ALA A 50 16.38 13.37 -14.71
C ALA A 50 15.86 12.20 -13.87
N SER A 51 14.53 12.10 -13.74
CA SER A 51 13.84 10.98 -13.09
C SER A 51 14.27 9.65 -13.69
N GLN A 52 14.20 9.49 -15.02
CA GLN A 52 14.57 8.25 -15.70
C GLN A 52 16.04 7.89 -15.48
N LYS A 53 16.96 8.85 -15.57
CA LYS A 53 18.39 8.62 -15.32
C LYS A 53 18.66 8.16 -13.89
N ILE A 54 18.09 8.85 -12.90
CA ILE A 54 18.28 8.51 -11.49
C ILE A 54 17.69 7.14 -11.17
N ARG A 55 16.48 6.86 -11.65
CA ARG A 55 15.83 5.57 -11.43
C ARG A 55 16.64 4.43 -12.03
N LYS A 56 17.10 4.60 -13.27
CA LYS A 56 17.96 3.63 -13.95
C LYS A 56 19.27 3.40 -13.18
N LEU A 57 19.91 4.47 -12.71
CA LEU A 57 21.13 4.38 -11.89
C LEU A 57 20.89 3.54 -10.63
N ILE A 58 19.80 3.79 -9.90
CA ILE A 58 19.44 3.01 -8.70
C ILE A 58 19.16 1.56 -9.05
N GLU A 59 18.40 1.28 -10.12
CA GLU A 59 17.98 -0.07 -10.50
C GLU A 59 19.11 -0.93 -11.09
N GLU A 60 20.10 -0.33 -11.76
CA GLU A 60 21.26 -1.04 -12.33
C GLU A 60 22.43 -1.20 -11.35
N THR A 61 22.45 -0.41 -10.28
CA THR A 61 23.51 -0.51 -9.26
C THR A 61 23.38 -1.82 -8.49
N SER A 62 24.49 -2.57 -8.37
CA SER A 62 24.49 -3.81 -7.60
C SER A 62 24.27 -3.55 -6.12
N MET A 63 23.26 -4.20 -5.53
CA MET A 63 22.99 -4.10 -4.09
C MET A 63 24.13 -4.76 -3.30
N PRO A 64 24.66 -4.10 -2.24
CA PRO A 64 25.66 -4.72 -1.38
C PRO A 64 25.20 -6.09 -0.83
N GLU A 65 26.08 -7.09 -0.90
CA GLU A 65 25.75 -8.50 -0.60
C GLU A 65 25.09 -8.69 0.76
N TYR A 66 25.54 -7.95 1.78
CA TYR A 66 24.98 -8.08 3.13
C TYR A 66 23.54 -7.56 3.23
N ILE A 67 23.17 -6.53 2.45
CA ILE A 67 21.80 -6.00 2.39
C ILE A 67 20.92 -7.01 1.65
N GLN A 68 21.38 -7.47 0.48
CA GLN A 68 20.69 -8.48 -0.31
C GLN A 68 20.44 -9.75 0.52
N LYS A 69 21.46 -10.26 1.19
CA LYS A 69 21.37 -11.43 2.06
C LYS A 69 20.36 -11.22 3.19
N ALA A 70 20.37 -10.07 3.86
CA ALA A 70 19.42 -9.79 4.93
C ALA A 70 17.95 -9.79 4.44
N ILE A 71 17.69 -9.28 3.24
CA ILE A 71 16.35 -9.33 2.62
C ILE A 71 15.95 -10.77 2.30
N ILE A 72 16.88 -11.55 1.73
CA ILE A 72 16.65 -12.96 1.39
C ILE A 72 16.37 -13.79 2.65
N ASP A 73 17.18 -13.64 3.69
CA ASP A 73 17.03 -14.38 4.95
C ASP A 73 15.69 -14.03 5.62
N ALA A 74 15.26 -12.77 5.60
CA ALA A 74 13.95 -12.35 6.11
C ALA A 74 12.77 -12.92 5.28
N TYR A 75 12.94 -13.03 3.96
CA TYR A 75 11.95 -13.66 3.09
C TYR A 75 11.87 -15.17 3.31
N ARG A 76 12.99 -15.86 3.54
CA ARG A 76 13.03 -17.28 3.91
C ARG A 76 12.34 -17.54 5.25
N ASP A 77 12.59 -16.72 6.26
CA ASP A 77 11.86 -16.79 7.54
C ASP A 77 10.34 -16.64 7.33
N LEU A 78 9.92 -15.72 6.46
CA LEU A 78 8.50 -15.57 6.12
C LEU A 78 7.93 -16.82 5.43
N CYS A 79 8.66 -17.42 4.48
CA CYS A 79 8.30 -18.68 3.83
C CYS A 79 8.13 -19.81 4.86
N GLU A 80 9.09 -19.98 5.78
CA GLU A 80 9.04 -20.99 6.84
C GLU A 80 7.84 -20.78 7.77
N ARG A 81 7.62 -19.56 8.25
CA ARG A 81 6.49 -19.22 9.14
C ARG A 81 5.13 -19.38 8.49
N THR A 82 5.04 -19.27 7.17
CA THR A 82 3.80 -19.46 6.41
C THR A 82 3.64 -20.88 5.87
N GLY A 83 4.67 -21.72 5.98
CA GLY A 83 4.67 -23.09 5.45
C GLY A 83 4.63 -23.15 3.92
N GLN A 84 5.09 -22.10 3.23
CA GLN A 84 5.09 -22.00 1.77
C GLN A 84 6.51 -21.85 1.26
N GLU A 85 6.91 -22.66 0.27
CA GLU A 85 8.26 -22.59 -0.33
C GLU A 85 8.54 -21.22 -0.96
N ASN A 86 7.55 -20.69 -1.71
CA ASN A 86 7.60 -19.37 -2.33
C ASN A 86 6.31 -18.62 -2.03
N VAL A 87 6.29 -17.96 -0.86
CA VAL A 87 5.15 -17.14 -0.44
C VAL A 87 5.01 -15.94 -1.36
N SER A 88 3.81 -15.71 -1.86
CA SER A 88 3.52 -14.51 -2.64
C SER A 88 3.43 -13.29 -1.72
N VAL A 89 4.12 -12.20 -2.04
CA VAL A 89 4.20 -10.99 -1.21
C VAL A 89 3.83 -9.72 -1.98
N ALA A 90 3.28 -8.75 -1.26
CA ALA A 90 3.22 -7.36 -1.66
C ALA A 90 4.50 -6.65 -1.20
N VAL A 91 5.16 -5.94 -2.11
CA VAL A 91 6.31 -5.07 -1.82
C VAL A 91 5.82 -3.63 -1.94
N ARG A 92 5.68 -2.96 -0.79
CA ARG A 92 5.08 -1.63 -0.65
C ARG A 92 6.14 -0.64 -0.16
N SER A 93 6.29 0.43 -0.90
CA SER A 93 7.10 1.58 -0.49
C SER A 93 6.45 2.32 0.69
N SER A 94 7.27 2.82 1.61
CA SER A 94 6.85 3.66 2.72
C SER A 94 7.95 4.69 3.03
N ALA A 95 7.80 5.90 2.52
CA ALA A 95 8.73 6.99 2.77
C ALA A 95 8.57 7.59 4.16
N THR A 96 9.70 7.91 4.79
CA THR A 96 9.78 8.49 6.14
C THR A 96 9.10 9.86 6.29
N ALA A 97 8.80 10.54 5.18
CA ALA A 97 8.13 11.83 5.15
C ALA A 97 6.61 11.72 4.86
N GLU A 98 6.06 10.50 4.71
CA GLU A 98 4.62 10.24 4.47
C GLU A 98 3.70 10.75 5.58
N ASP A 99 4.23 10.80 6.80
CA ASP A 99 3.45 11.10 8.00
C ASP A 99 3.73 12.51 8.56
N LEU A 100 4.47 13.35 7.83
CA LEU A 100 4.67 14.74 8.25
C LEU A 100 3.34 15.53 8.11
N PRO A 101 2.92 16.31 9.12
CA PRO A 101 1.71 17.13 9.03
C PRO A 101 1.71 18.01 7.78
N GLY A 102 0.72 17.82 6.90
CA GLY A 102 0.59 18.56 5.64
C GLY A 102 1.42 18.02 4.46
N ALA A 103 2.10 16.89 4.62
CA ALA A 103 2.84 16.21 3.57
C ALA A 103 2.29 14.80 3.29
N SER A 104 1.23 14.69 2.49
CA SER A 104 0.75 13.39 2.03
C SER A 104 1.46 13.00 0.74
N PHE A 105 2.39 12.04 0.82
CA PHE A 105 2.95 11.35 -0.35
C PHE A 105 1.99 10.24 -0.86
N ALA A 106 0.75 10.22 -0.39
CA ALA A 106 -0.25 9.23 -0.76
C ALA A 106 -0.40 9.12 -2.29
N GLY A 107 -0.34 7.88 -2.78
CA GLY A 107 -0.53 7.56 -4.19
C GLY A 107 0.61 7.99 -5.12
N GLN A 108 1.80 8.32 -4.58
CA GLN A 108 2.97 8.67 -5.39
C GLN A 108 4.03 7.56 -5.47
N GLN A 109 3.92 6.51 -4.67
CA GLN A 109 4.95 5.49 -4.55
C GLN A 109 4.49 4.13 -5.03
N GLU A 110 5.44 3.34 -5.55
CA GLU A 110 5.15 2.11 -6.26
C GLU A 110 4.87 0.96 -5.27
N THR A 111 3.81 0.22 -5.56
CA THR A 111 3.47 -1.05 -4.90
C THR A 111 3.52 -2.15 -5.95
N TYR A 112 4.14 -3.26 -5.58
CA TYR A 112 4.23 -4.46 -6.41
C TYR A 112 3.47 -5.59 -5.73
N LEU A 113 2.43 -6.10 -6.38
CA LEU A 113 1.64 -7.22 -5.87
C LEU A 113 2.08 -8.54 -6.48
N ASN A 114 1.80 -9.63 -5.75
CA ASN A 114 2.06 -10.99 -6.15
C ASN A 114 3.52 -11.31 -6.53
N VAL A 115 4.48 -10.64 -5.87
CA VAL A 115 5.91 -10.88 -6.04
C VAL A 115 6.26 -12.23 -5.41
N SER A 116 7.08 -13.05 -6.06
CA SER A 116 7.37 -14.40 -5.57
C SER A 116 8.80 -14.81 -5.87
N GLY A 117 9.50 -15.24 -4.82
CA GLY A 117 10.87 -15.74 -4.90
C GLY A 117 11.91 -14.67 -4.55
N GLU A 118 13.02 -15.14 -3.98
CA GLU A 118 14.08 -14.31 -3.39
C GLU A 118 14.60 -13.22 -4.34
N LYS A 119 14.90 -13.59 -5.59
CA LYS A 119 15.43 -12.67 -6.59
C LYS A 119 14.43 -11.56 -6.93
N GLU A 120 13.16 -11.91 -7.12
CA GLU A 120 12.13 -10.93 -7.46
C GLU A 120 11.86 -9.98 -6.29
N VAL A 121 11.83 -10.49 -5.05
CA VAL A 121 11.67 -9.66 -3.85
C VAL A 121 12.77 -8.61 -3.75
N VAL A 122 14.04 -9.00 -3.91
CA VAL A 122 15.17 -8.06 -3.90
C VAL A 122 15.04 -7.01 -5.00
N GLU A 123 14.72 -7.44 -6.23
CA GLU A 123 14.50 -6.53 -7.37
C GLU A 123 13.38 -5.51 -7.09
N LYS A 124 12.25 -5.96 -6.55
CA LYS A 124 11.11 -5.07 -6.25
C LYS A 124 11.39 -4.14 -5.08
N VAL A 125 12.16 -4.56 -4.08
CA VAL A 125 12.62 -3.65 -3.01
C VAL A 125 13.46 -2.52 -3.59
N GLN A 126 14.39 -2.84 -4.49
CA GLN A 126 15.23 -1.84 -5.15
C GLN A 126 14.44 -0.90 -6.08
N LYS A 127 13.42 -1.42 -6.78
CA LYS A 127 12.46 -0.59 -7.54
C LYS A 127 11.63 0.33 -6.65
N CYS A 128 11.19 -0.15 -5.48
CA CYS A 128 10.55 0.72 -4.49
C CYS A 128 11.49 1.86 -4.06
N TRP A 129 12.80 1.61 -3.89
CA TRP A 129 13.76 2.69 -3.63
C TRP A 129 13.87 3.69 -4.79
N SER A 130 13.88 3.21 -6.04
CA SER A 130 13.93 4.09 -7.22
C SER A 130 12.66 4.95 -7.32
N SER A 131 11.51 4.48 -6.81
CA SER A 131 10.24 5.21 -6.83
C SER A 131 10.24 6.53 -6.06
N LEU A 132 11.22 6.75 -5.15
CA LEU A 132 11.45 8.07 -4.57
C LEU A 132 11.75 9.13 -5.64
N PHE A 133 12.27 8.75 -6.80
CA PHE A 133 12.71 9.67 -7.85
C PHE A 133 11.79 9.67 -9.07
N THR A 134 10.50 9.34 -8.91
CA THR A 134 9.51 9.63 -9.95
C THR A 134 9.39 11.15 -10.16
N PRO A 135 8.94 11.61 -11.35
CA PRO A 135 8.81 13.05 -11.63
C PRO A 135 7.91 13.73 -10.60
N ARG A 136 6.80 13.07 -10.24
CA ARG A 136 5.84 13.55 -9.24
C ARG A 136 6.47 13.66 -7.86
N ALA A 137 7.23 12.64 -7.42
CA ALA A 137 7.88 12.66 -6.11
C ALA A 137 8.99 13.71 -6.01
N ILE A 138 9.76 13.93 -7.10
CA ILE A 138 10.78 14.98 -7.17
C ILE A 138 10.13 16.36 -7.09
N SER A 139 9.18 16.64 -7.99
CA SER A 139 8.45 17.92 -8.05
C SER A 139 7.76 18.24 -6.72
N TYR A 140 7.15 17.24 -6.09
CA TYR A 140 6.50 17.41 -4.79
C TYR A 140 7.48 17.85 -3.70
N ARG A 141 8.63 17.18 -3.56
CA ARG A 141 9.63 17.53 -2.55
C ARG A 141 10.15 18.95 -2.73
N GLU A 142 10.44 19.33 -3.96
CA GLU A 142 10.90 20.67 -4.29
C GLU A 142 9.84 21.73 -3.97
N SER A 143 8.57 21.48 -4.35
CA SER A 143 7.46 22.39 -4.02
C SER A 143 7.26 22.63 -2.52
N LYS A 144 7.71 21.66 -1.70
CA LYS A 144 7.65 21.70 -0.23
C LYS A 144 8.97 22.14 0.41
N GLY A 145 10.03 22.37 -0.37
CA GLY A 145 11.35 22.73 0.13
C GLY A 145 12.06 21.59 0.88
N PHE A 146 11.69 20.33 0.64
CA PHE A 146 12.37 19.19 1.24
C PHE A 146 13.69 18.90 0.54
N ARG A 147 14.77 18.84 1.31
CA ARG A 147 16.07 18.39 0.80
C ARG A 147 16.00 16.93 0.40
N HIS A 148 16.41 16.62 -0.83
CA HIS A 148 16.40 15.26 -1.39
C HIS A 148 17.25 14.29 -0.56
N GLU A 149 18.32 14.77 0.07
CA GLU A 149 19.24 14.02 0.91
C GLU A 149 18.63 13.54 2.23
N GLN A 150 17.54 14.17 2.66
CA GLN A 150 16.91 13.88 3.95
C GLN A 150 15.74 12.90 3.85
N VAL A 151 15.26 12.62 2.64
CA VAL A 151 14.10 11.74 2.43
C VAL A 151 14.59 10.31 2.28
N LEU A 152 14.27 9.49 3.27
CA LEU A 152 14.56 8.05 3.27
C LEU A 152 13.29 7.25 3.05
N ILE A 153 13.46 6.02 2.57
CA ILE A 153 12.37 5.10 2.28
C ILE A 153 12.59 3.75 2.97
N SER A 154 11.54 3.28 3.62
CA SER A 154 11.39 1.91 4.08
C SER A 154 10.57 1.13 3.04
N VAL A 155 10.74 -0.18 2.97
CA VAL A 155 9.93 -1.03 2.10
C VAL A 155 9.31 -2.14 2.94
N ALA A 156 7.98 -2.20 2.99
CA ALA A 156 7.25 -3.28 3.62
C ALA A 156 7.10 -4.45 2.64
N VAL A 157 7.50 -5.64 3.06
CA VAL A 157 7.30 -6.90 2.34
C VAL A 157 6.33 -7.74 3.16
N GLN A 158 5.12 -7.91 2.64
CA GLN A 158 4.00 -8.50 3.38
C GLN A 158 3.36 -9.63 2.58
N GLN A 159 2.98 -10.72 3.25
CA GLN A 159 2.26 -11.84 2.61
C GLN A 159 1.00 -11.33 1.88
N MET A 160 0.81 -11.78 0.63
CA MET A 160 -0.41 -11.56 -0.13
C MET A 160 -1.58 -12.34 0.47
N VAL A 161 -2.74 -11.70 0.51
CA VAL A 161 -4.03 -12.36 0.78
C VAL A 161 -4.67 -12.68 -0.57
N ASP A 162 -5.01 -13.94 -0.84
CA ASP A 162 -5.86 -14.28 -2.00
C ASP A 162 -7.29 -13.84 -1.70
N ALA A 163 -7.58 -12.59 -2.02
CA ALA A 163 -8.79 -11.95 -1.59
C ALA A 163 -10.00 -12.38 -2.44
N LYS A 164 -11.08 -12.86 -1.80
CA LYS A 164 -12.39 -12.91 -2.46
C LYS A 164 -12.98 -11.51 -2.63
N ALA A 165 -12.75 -10.64 -1.66
CA ALA A 165 -13.17 -9.26 -1.65
C ALA A 165 -12.16 -8.44 -0.83
N ALA A 166 -11.97 -7.20 -1.23
CA ALA A 166 -11.08 -6.26 -0.57
C ALA A 166 -11.57 -4.83 -0.78
N GLY A 167 -11.05 -3.91 0.01
CA GLY A 167 -11.35 -2.50 -0.15
C GLY A 167 -10.80 -1.65 0.97
N VAL A 168 -11.46 -0.52 1.19
CA VAL A 168 -11.08 0.48 2.20
C VAL A 168 -12.20 0.72 3.20
N MET A 169 -11.83 1.17 4.38
CA MET A 169 -12.75 1.51 5.45
C MET A 169 -12.29 2.80 6.12
N PHE A 170 -13.22 3.73 6.26
CA PHE A 170 -13.01 4.97 6.99
C PHE A 170 -13.75 4.90 8.31
N THR A 171 -13.07 5.21 9.42
CA THR A 171 -13.72 5.31 10.73
C THR A 171 -14.37 6.68 10.95
N LEU A 172 -14.88 7.28 9.88
CA LEU A 172 -15.80 8.40 9.87
C LEU A 172 -16.52 8.38 8.52
N HIS A 173 -17.56 9.19 8.36
CA HIS A 173 -18.15 9.41 7.05
C HIS A 173 -17.33 10.46 6.27
N PRO A 174 -16.60 10.13 5.19
CA PRO A 174 -15.65 11.05 4.56
C PRO A 174 -16.30 12.25 3.87
N ALA A 175 -17.56 12.16 3.43
CA ALA A 175 -18.27 13.31 2.86
C ALA A 175 -18.78 14.32 3.91
N THR A 176 -19.21 13.86 5.10
CA THR A 176 -19.87 14.71 6.12
C THR A 176 -18.99 14.98 7.34
N GLY A 177 -17.94 14.20 7.56
CA GLY A 177 -17.12 14.22 8.76
C GLY A 177 -17.77 13.55 9.98
N ASP A 178 -18.90 12.85 9.81
CA ASP A 178 -19.60 12.21 10.93
C ASP A 178 -18.77 11.07 11.53
N ARG A 179 -18.27 11.30 12.76
CA ARG A 179 -17.42 10.37 13.51
C ARG A 179 -18.20 9.25 14.20
N ASP A 180 -19.52 9.29 14.23
CA ASP A 180 -20.34 8.19 14.75
C ASP A 180 -20.56 7.09 13.69
N LYS A 181 -20.04 7.26 12.48
CA LYS A 181 -20.21 6.33 11.35
C LYS A 181 -18.89 5.67 10.94
N ILE A 182 -19.01 4.49 10.37
CA ILE A 182 -17.95 3.83 9.59
C ILE A 182 -18.47 3.67 8.18
N MET A 183 -17.67 4.07 7.20
CA MET A 183 -17.93 3.80 5.78
C MET A 183 -16.99 2.70 5.31
N ILE A 184 -17.55 1.64 4.73
CA ILE A 184 -16.80 0.52 4.15
C ILE A 184 -17.06 0.49 2.65
N GLU A 185 -15.99 0.48 1.86
CA GLU A 185 -16.04 0.29 0.43
C GLU A 185 -15.45 -1.08 0.08
N ALA A 186 -16.12 -1.83 -0.81
CA ALA A 186 -15.72 -3.18 -1.17
C ALA A 186 -15.85 -3.46 -2.67
N ASN A 187 -14.88 -4.18 -3.22
CA ASN A 187 -14.99 -4.79 -4.54
C ASN A 187 -14.55 -6.26 -4.49
N TRP A 188 -14.91 -7.02 -5.52
CA TRP A 188 -14.42 -8.37 -5.72
C TRP A 188 -12.91 -8.38 -6.01
N GLY A 189 -12.23 -9.43 -5.52
CA GLY A 189 -10.80 -9.64 -5.77
C GLY A 189 -9.89 -8.75 -4.93
N LEU A 190 -8.72 -8.39 -5.48
CA LEU A 190 -7.68 -7.60 -4.84
C LEU A 190 -8.07 -6.12 -4.71
N GLY A 191 -7.63 -5.51 -3.60
CA GLY A 191 -7.99 -4.13 -3.22
C GLY A 191 -7.42 -3.05 -4.16
N GLU A 192 -6.48 -3.40 -5.03
CA GLU A 192 -5.91 -2.48 -6.05
C GLU A 192 -7.01 -1.84 -6.90
N SER A 193 -8.09 -2.57 -7.17
CA SER A 193 -9.25 -2.07 -7.92
C SER A 193 -9.92 -0.86 -7.25
N VAL A 194 -10.03 -0.87 -5.93
CA VAL A 194 -10.67 0.19 -5.13
C VAL A 194 -9.70 1.35 -4.91
N VAL A 195 -8.47 1.06 -4.50
CA VAL A 195 -7.46 2.08 -4.16
C VAL A 195 -7.04 2.92 -5.38
N SER A 196 -7.02 2.33 -6.57
CA SER A 196 -6.73 3.05 -7.81
C SER A 196 -7.89 3.91 -8.34
N GLY A 197 -9.10 3.75 -7.78
CA GLY A 197 -10.32 4.36 -8.32
C GLY A 197 -10.75 3.79 -9.67
N ALA A 198 -10.22 2.63 -10.08
CA ALA A 198 -10.55 2.00 -11.36
C ALA A 198 -11.98 1.45 -11.43
N VAL A 199 -12.61 1.22 -10.27
CA VAL A 199 -13.96 0.68 -10.15
C VAL A 199 -14.80 1.53 -9.21
N THR A 200 -16.12 1.51 -9.42
CA THR A 200 -17.07 1.92 -8.37
C THR A 200 -17.27 0.74 -7.43
N PRO A 201 -16.91 0.85 -6.14
CA PRO A 201 -17.12 -0.22 -5.16
C PRO A 201 -18.56 -0.23 -4.62
N ASP A 202 -18.95 -1.33 -3.97
CA ASP A 202 -20.09 -1.31 -3.06
C ASP A 202 -19.76 -0.42 -1.86
N THR A 203 -20.76 0.26 -1.29
CA THR A 203 -20.60 1.11 -0.11
C THR A 203 -21.56 0.70 0.99
N TYR A 204 -21.05 0.61 2.22
CA TYR A 204 -21.82 0.28 3.41
C TYR A 204 -21.57 1.30 4.50
N ILE A 205 -22.64 1.78 5.15
CA ILE A 205 -22.55 2.70 6.28
C ILE A 205 -22.98 1.98 7.55
N VAL A 206 -22.12 1.97 8.56
CA VAL A 206 -22.35 1.32 9.85
C VAL A 206 -22.34 2.36 10.96
N ASP A 207 -23.30 2.25 11.89
CA ASP A 207 -23.32 3.03 13.12
C ASP A 207 -22.30 2.46 14.12
N LYS A 208 -21.33 3.26 14.58
CA LYS A 208 -20.27 2.77 15.48
C LYS A 208 -20.78 2.29 16.82
N LYS A 209 -21.80 2.96 17.37
CA LYS A 209 -22.31 2.70 18.72
C LYS A 209 -23.12 1.40 18.77
N THR A 210 -23.95 1.20 17.75
CA THR A 210 -24.89 0.07 17.71
C THR A 210 -24.45 -1.07 16.80
N LEU A 211 -23.41 -0.87 15.99
CA LEU A 211 -22.94 -1.77 14.92
C LEU A 211 -24.03 -2.11 13.89
N LYS A 212 -25.10 -1.30 13.81
CA LYS A 212 -26.16 -1.49 12.82
C LYS A 212 -25.71 -0.99 11.45
N ILE A 213 -25.95 -1.80 10.42
CA ILE A 213 -25.81 -1.38 9.03
C ILE A 213 -26.98 -0.45 8.71
N LEU A 214 -26.68 0.82 8.44
CA LEU A 214 -27.66 1.86 8.15
C LEU A 214 -28.00 1.91 6.66
N GLU A 215 -26.97 1.74 5.82
CA GLU A 215 -27.10 1.84 4.37
C GLU A 215 -26.27 0.76 3.69
N LYS A 216 -26.80 0.23 2.58
CA LYS A 216 -26.10 -0.65 1.65
C LYS A 216 -26.36 -0.17 0.24
N HIS A 217 -25.31 0.28 -0.43
CA HIS A 217 -25.33 0.65 -1.82
C HIS A 217 -24.52 -0.35 -2.62
N VAL A 218 -25.21 -1.24 -3.34
CA VAL A 218 -24.59 -2.29 -4.14
C VAL A 218 -24.61 -1.86 -5.60
N VAL A 219 -23.43 -1.84 -6.21
CA VAL A 219 -23.25 -1.44 -7.60
C VAL A 219 -22.95 -2.65 -8.49
N GLU A 220 -23.14 -2.46 -9.80
CA GLU A 220 -22.75 -3.47 -10.78
C GLU A 220 -21.22 -3.49 -10.94
N LYS A 221 -20.57 -4.39 -10.20
CA LYS A 221 -19.11 -4.60 -10.24
C LYS A 221 -18.74 -5.38 -11.49
N LYS A 222 -18.26 -4.69 -12.52
CA LYS A 222 -17.93 -5.29 -13.83
C LYS A 222 -16.56 -5.96 -13.85
N VAL A 223 -15.70 -5.61 -12.91
CA VAL A 223 -14.25 -5.87 -12.95
C VAL A 223 -13.76 -6.32 -11.59
N GLU A 224 -12.86 -7.30 -11.58
CA GLU A 224 -12.09 -7.69 -10.41
C GLU A 224 -10.61 -7.91 -10.78
N TYR A 225 -9.73 -7.70 -9.80
CA TYR A 225 -8.30 -8.00 -9.94
C TYR A 225 -8.02 -9.30 -9.21
N ILE A 226 -7.37 -10.25 -9.89
CA ILE A 226 -7.04 -11.55 -9.31
C ILE A 226 -5.58 -11.89 -9.55
N ARG A 227 -5.06 -12.83 -8.75
CA ARG A 227 -3.80 -13.50 -9.08
C ARG A 227 -4.05 -14.50 -10.19
N ASP A 228 -3.39 -14.33 -11.33
CA ASP A 228 -3.45 -15.26 -12.45
C ASP A 228 -2.89 -16.63 -12.00
N PRO A 229 -3.68 -17.70 -12.06
CA PRO A 229 -3.21 -19.03 -11.67
C PRO A 229 -2.09 -19.58 -12.57
N LYS A 230 -1.92 -19.03 -13.78
CA LYS A 230 -0.88 -19.46 -14.73
C LYS A 230 0.42 -18.71 -14.54
N THR A 231 0.36 -17.38 -14.49
CA THR A 231 1.56 -16.53 -14.43
C THR A 231 1.93 -16.12 -13.01
N GLY A 232 1.02 -16.28 -12.05
CA GLY A 232 1.18 -15.81 -10.68
C GLY A 232 1.06 -14.29 -10.53
N LYS A 233 0.88 -13.53 -11.62
CA LYS A 233 0.82 -12.06 -11.63
C LYS A 233 -0.59 -11.55 -11.39
N THR A 234 -0.72 -10.28 -11.03
CA THR A 234 -2.02 -9.63 -10.99
C THR A 234 -2.57 -9.41 -12.39
N ILE A 235 -3.82 -9.82 -12.62
CA ILE A 235 -4.56 -9.56 -13.86
C ILE A 235 -5.93 -8.96 -13.53
N HIS A 236 -6.43 -8.15 -14.47
CA HIS A 236 -7.79 -7.63 -14.45
C HIS A 236 -8.69 -8.56 -15.27
N VAL A 237 -9.81 -8.99 -14.69
CA VAL A 237 -10.79 -9.86 -15.35
C VAL A 237 -12.20 -9.29 -15.23
N GLU A 238 -13.05 -9.63 -16.19
CA GLU A 238 -14.48 -9.31 -16.08
C GLU A 238 -15.14 -10.20 -15.03
N VAL A 239 -15.94 -9.57 -14.16
CA VAL A 239 -16.80 -10.30 -13.22
C VAL A 239 -17.93 -10.96 -14.03
N PRO A 240 -18.23 -12.25 -13.80
CA PRO A 240 -19.36 -12.92 -14.47
C PRO A 240 -20.70 -12.20 -14.20
N PRO A 241 -21.61 -12.06 -15.18
CA PRO A 241 -22.86 -11.30 -15.05
C PRO A 241 -23.69 -11.63 -13.79
N GLU A 242 -23.73 -12.91 -13.41
CA GLU A 242 -24.43 -13.41 -12.24
C GLU A 242 -23.85 -12.91 -10.91
N ARG A 243 -22.56 -12.53 -10.87
CA ARG A 243 -21.88 -12.01 -9.68
C ARG A 243 -21.87 -10.49 -9.58
N ARG A 244 -22.12 -9.76 -10.68
CA ARG A 244 -21.91 -8.31 -10.75
C ARG A 244 -22.78 -7.52 -9.77
N LYS A 245 -24.02 -7.97 -9.55
CA LYS A 245 -25.02 -7.31 -8.68
C LYS A 245 -25.11 -7.93 -7.28
N ILE A 246 -24.30 -8.94 -6.99
CA ILE A 246 -24.22 -9.55 -5.66
C ILE A 246 -23.36 -8.61 -4.77
N PRO A 247 -23.75 -8.37 -3.51
CA PRO A 247 -22.92 -7.64 -2.55
C PRO A 247 -21.56 -8.33 -2.40
N ALA A 248 -20.47 -7.56 -2.40
CA ALA A 248 -19.12 -8.10 -2.20
C ALA A 248 -18.93 -8.71 -0.79
N LEU A 249 -19.71 -8.25 0.19
CA LEU A 249 -19.64 -8.66 1.59
C LEU A 249 -20.99 -9.15 2.12
N THR A 250 -20.94 -10.08 3.07
CA THR A 250 -22.10 -10.41 3.90
C THR A 250 -22.26 -9.41 5.06
N ASP A 251 -23.43 -9.41 5.69
CA ASP A 251 -23.72 -8.54 6.84
C ASP A 251 -22.77 -8.81 8.01
N GLU A 252 -22.45 -10.08 8.24
CA GLU A 252 -21.51 -10.51 9.28
C GLU A 252 -20.11 -9.97 9.00
N GLU A 253 -19.66 -10.00 7.74
CA GLU A 253 -18.36 -9.47 7.32
C GLU A 253 -18.29 -7.94 7.48
N ILE A 254 -19.37 -7.23 7.13
CA ILE A 254 -19.49 -5.78 7.32
C ILE A 254 -19.38 -5.42 8.80
N ILE A 255 -20.10 -6.13 9.67
CA ILE A 255 -20.08 -5.89 11.11
C ILE A 255 -18.71 -6.21 11.71
N GLU A 256 -18.08 -7.31 11.27
CA GLU A 256 -16.75 -7.70 11.75
C GLU A 256 -15.66 -6.71 11.33
N LEU A 257 -15.71 -6.20 10.08
CA LEU A 257 -14.85 -5.10 9.63
C LEU A 257 -15.05 -3.85 10.49
N ALA A 258 -16.29 -3.46 10.76
CA ALA A 258 -16.59 -2.30 11.58
C ALA A 258 -16.00 -2.43 13.00
N LYS A 259 -16.06 -3.62 13.62
CA LYS A 259 -15.39 -3.87 14.91
C LYS A 259 -13.88 -3.68 14.84
N TYR A 260 -13.23 -4.20 13.80
CA TYR A 260 -11.80 -3.96 13.60
C TYR A 260 -11.49 -2.48 13.39
N GLY A 261 -12.32 -1.75 12.66
CA GLY A 261 -12.21 -0.30 12.50
C GLY A 261 -12.23 0.44 13.83
N ILE A 262 -13.22 0.15 14.68
CA ILE A 262 -13.32 0.72 16.05
C ILE A 262 -12.09 0.36 16.88
N GLN A 263 -11.62 -0.89 16.82
CA GLN A 263 -10.45 -1.34 17.58
C GLN A 263 -9.16 -0.62 17.14
N ILE A 264 -8.99 -0.39 15.83
CA ILE A 264 -7.84 0.33 15.28
C ILE A 264 -7.92 1.81 15.63
N GLU A 265 -9.08 2.45 15.46
CA GLU A 265 -9.31 3.84 15.85
C GLU A 265 -9.06 4.06 17.35
N ASN A 266 -9.55 3.17 18.21
CA ASN A 266 -9.28 3.22 19.65
C ASN A 266 -7.79 3.00 19.97
N HIS A 267 -7.03 2.32 19.11
CA HIS A 267 -5.59 2.19 19.31
C HIS A 267 -4.84 3.47 18.94
N TYR A 268 -5.22 4.11 17.83
CA TYR A 268 -4.55 5.29 17.28
C TYR A 268 -5.12 6.62 17.78
N GLN A 269 -6.27 6.61 18.45
CA GLN A 269 -6.98 7.76 19.05
C GLN A 269 -7.42 8.85 18.05
N HIS A 270 -7.42 8.55 16.75
CA HIS A 270 -7.87 9.43 15.69
C HIS A 270 -8.57 8.62 14.60
N PRO A 271 -9.48 9.22 13.80
CA PRO A 271 -10.10 8.53 12.68
C PRO A 271 -9.07 7.97 11.69
N GLN A 272 -9.36 6.80 11.14
CA GLN A 272 -8.44 6.04 10.31
C GLN A 272 -9.05 5.75 8.93
N ASP A 273 -8.17 5.71 7.94
CA ASP A 273 -8.35 5.11 6.62
C ASP A 273 -7.61 3.77 6.59
N ILE A 274 -8.35 2.69 6.36
CA ILE A 274 -7.91 1.31 6.59
C ILE A 274 -8.12 0.47 5.34
N GLU A 275 -7.06 -0.13 4.81
CA GLU A 275 -7.15 -1.15 3.76
C GLU A 275 -7.35 -2.53 4.38
N TRP A 276 -8.24 -3.33 3.79
CA TRP A 276 -8.56 -4.67 4.26
C TRP A 276 -8.78 -5.65 3.09
N ALA A 277 -8.64 -6.94 3.38
CA ALA A 277 -8.97 -8.02 2.46
C ALA A 277 -9.59 -9.22 3.21
N ILE A 278 -10.47 -9.96 2.53
CA ILE A 278 -11.04 -11.21 3.02
C ILE A 278 -10.49 -12.36 2.19
N ASP A 279 -9.79 -13.26 2.86
CA ASP A 279 -9.21 -14.45 2.24
C ASP A 279 -10.29 -15.36 1.66
N ARG A 280 -10.10 -15.76 0.41
CA ARG A 280 -11.07 -16.57 -0.36
C ARG A 280 -11.25 -17.97 0.21
N HIS A 281 -10.20 -18.54 0.80
CA HIS A 281 -10.20 -19.93 1.23
C HIS A 281 -10.72 -20.11 2.65
N THR A 282 -10.37 -19.17 3.53
CA THR A 282 -10.67 -19.24 4.97
C THR A 282 -11.80 -18.31 5.39
N GLY A 283 -12.17 -17.33 4.56
CA GLY A 283 -13.11 -16.25 4.93
C GLY A 283 -12.54 -15.30 5.99
N LYS A 284 -11.25 -15.42 6.33
CA LYS A 284 -10.62 -14.61 7.37
C LYS A 284 -10.35 -13.20 6.85
N ILE A 285 -10.69 -12.22 7.67
CA ILE A 285 -10.44 -10.80 7.41
C ILE A 285 -9.01 -10.46 7.84
N PHE A 286 -8.30 -9.72 7.00
CA PHE A 286 -6.98 -9.19 7.25
C PHE A 286 -6.96 -7.67 7.04
N ILE A 287 -6.27 -6.98 7.94
CA ILE A 287 -5.99 -5.55 7.85
C ILE A 287 -4.63 -5.38 7.20
N LEU A 288 -4.60 -4.70 6.06
CA LEU A 288 -3.41 -4.55 5.21
C LEU A 288 -2.66 -3.27 5.53
N GLN A 289 -3.39 -2.17 5.76
CA GLN A 289 -2.85 -0.87 6.08
C GLN A 289 -3.82 -0.09 6.96
N ALA A 290 -3.29 0.78 7.81
CA ALA A 290 -4.07 1.77 8.55
C ALA A 290 -3.26 3.06 8.60
N ARG A 291 -3.89 4.18 8.27
CA ARG A 291 -3.31 5.51 8.32
C ARG A 291 -4.34 6.52 8.87
N PRO A 292 -3.91 7.64 9.45
CA PRO A 292 -4.84 8.70 9.83
C PRO A 292 -5.66 9.20 8.64
N GLU A 293 -6.96 9.41 8.84
CA GLU A 293 -7.80 10.13 7.88
C GLU A 293 -7.41 11.61 7.89
N THR A 294 -7.05 12.20 6.75
CA THR A 294 -6.44 13.54 6.72
C THR A 294 -7.38 14.69 6.36
N VAL A 295 -8.56 14.46 5.79
CA VAL A 295 -9.44 15.54 5.32
C VAL A 295 -10.15 16.23 6.48
N TRP A 296 -10.64 15.46 7.45
CA TRP A 296 -11.37 15.99 8.60
C TRP A 296 -10.51 16.09 9.85
N SER A 297 -9.46 15.28 9.98
CA SER A 297 -8.52 15.41 11.11
C SER A 297 -7.68 16.70 11.06
N LEU A 298 -7.54 17.33 9.89
CA LEU A 298 -6.83 18.61 9.74
C LEU A 298 -7.72 19.85 9.98
N LYS A 299 -9.02 19.67 10.24
CA LYS A 299 -9.96 20.78 10.54
C LYS A 299 -10.13 21.04 12.04
N GLU A 300 -9.42 20.30 12.88
CA GLU A 300 -9.26 20.56 14.33
C GLU A 300 -8.14 21.57 14.57
#